data_AF-A0A7Y4W794-F1
#
_entry.id   AF-A0A7Y4W794-F1
#
_cell.length_a   1.000
_cell.length_b   1.000
_cell.length_c   1.000
_cell.angle_alpha   90.00
_cell.angle_beta   90.00
_cell.angle_gamma   90.00
#
_symmetry.space_group_name_H-M   'P 1'
#
loop_
_entity.id
_entity.type
_entity.pdbx_description
1 polymer ?
#
loop_
_entity_poly.entity_id
_entity_poly.type
_entity_poly.pdbx_seq_one_letter_code
_entity_poly.pdbx_strand_id
1 'polypeptide(L)'
;MLKPIHRVTSSPALAACQELMQCFALWLCDKNIKPADITQANLQAQMPSLIEADWLWRFLDREVDSSKLIHRAQQIAGLIDAEKDNLRLWIQATAMLPQHFGPIPPAALPTQLPNNWKAKTPIWVAFKTLLVSFYEKGFKDGLPYRIDSTPTDVKADQVTYAKFVAEFRAAHKLDPDPDAREVCVLCGGELKEQEVDHWVNKGKFPLFSVCADNLLPICGECNAGDDTKGQKSVHSTGDFSDWFHPYLRPAYGALALEYQLSTMTINCVAVQAVNQPKVNNLNKLLNLETRWTREFKAEHRKKQKEAADRKQRGRGPHNLTELQEWLSDYRDGLVESEPNYEVHKVLAAAMLEPTRLATWQGELGLAP
;
A
#
# COMPACT_ATOMS: atom_id res chain seq x y z
N MET A 1 -0.86 1.62 -7.27
CA MET A 1 -0.39 0.60 -8.23
C MET A 1 -1.46 0.12 -9.21
N LEU A 2 -2.15 1.06 -9.85
CA LEU A 2 -3.05 0.92 -11.00
C LEU A 2 -3.29 2.31 -11.57
N LYS A 3 -3.17 3.33 -10.72
CA LYS A 3 -2.74 4.67 -11.11
C LYS A 3 -1.22 4.83 -10.92
N PRO A 4 -0.60 5.83 -11.58
CA PRO A 4 0.78 6.25 -11.31
C PRO A 4 1.02 6.43 -9.82
N ILE A 5 2.23 6.10 -9.38
CA ILE A 5 2.62 6.20 -7.98
C ILE A 5 4.11 6.45 -7.88
N HIS A 6 4.48 7.36 -6.98
CA HIS A 6 5.87 7.69 -6.70
C HIS A 6 6.06 8.05 -5.22
N ARG A 7 7.32 8.09 -4.80
CA ARG A 7 7.70 8.57 -3.46
C ARG A 7 7.29 10.03 -3.30
N VAL A 8 7.07 10.46 -2.05
CA VAL A 8 6.70 11.83 -1.70
C VAL A 8 7.84 12.56 -1.01
N THR A 9 7.68 13.86 -0.80
CA THR A 9 8.72 14.72 -0.22
C THR A 9 9.20 14.28 1.14
N SER A 10 8.35 13.65 1.97
CA SER A 10 8.75 13.09 3.26
C SER A 10 9.36 11.69 3.20
N SER A 11 9.46 11.06 2.02
CA SER A 11 10.06 9.72 1.89
C SER A 11 11.51 9.62 2.35
N PRO A 12 12.40 10.63 2.16
CA PRO A 12 13.75 10.59 2.72
C PRO A 12 13.77 10.53 4.25
N ALA A 13 12.88 11.26 4.92
CA ALA A 13 12.74 11.23 6.38
C ALA A 13 12.34 9.84 6.91
N LEU A 14 11.45 9.15 6.18
CA LEU A 14 11.06 7.77 6.48
C LEU A 14 12.23 6.80 6.31
N ALA A 15 13.02 6.95 5.24
CA ALA A 15 14.22 6.15 5.00
C ALA A 15 15.26 6.34 6.13
N ALA A 16 15.56 7.59 6.52
CA ALA A 16 16.47 7.86 7.62
C ALA A 16 15.98 7.29 8.96
N CYS A 17 14.67 7.34 9.23
CA CYS A 17 14.11 6.72 10.42
C CYS A 17 14.23 5.19 10.41
N GLN A 18 14.08 4.56 9.24
CA GLN A 18 14.34 3.13 9.09
C GLN A 18 15.81 2.79 9.34
N GLU A 19 16.74 3.63 8.90
CA GLU A 19 18.17 3.47 9.20
C GLU A 19 18.44 3.59 10.71
N LEU A 20 17.85 4.58 11.39
CA LEU A 20 17.92 4.69 12.85
C LEU A 20 17.37 3.44 13.55
N MET A 21 16.23 2.90 13.10
CA MET A 21 15.70 1.65 13.64
C MET A 21 16.67 0.49 13.48
N GLN A 22 17.32 0.38 12.32
CA GLN A 22 18.32 -0.64 12.05
C GLN A 22 19.55 -0.46 12.95
N CYS A 23 20.10 0.75 13.03
CA CYS A 23 21.24 1.08 13.89
C CYS A 23 20.92 0.73 15.35
N PHE A 24 19.76 1.15 15.85
CA PHE A 24 19.31 0.84 17.20
C PHE A 24 19.16 -0.67 17.44
N ALA A 25 18.49 -1.38 16.54
CA ALA A 25 18.29 -2.82 16.67
C ALA A 25 19.62 -3.60 16.65
N LEU A 26 20.56 -3.20 15.79
CA LEU A 26 21.90 -3.80 15.73
C LEU A 26 22.70 -3.52 16.99
N TRP A 27 22.61 -2.31 17.55
CA TRP A 27 23.26 -1.95 18.81
C TRP A 27 22.74 -2.80 19.98
N LEU A 28 21.43 -3.04 20.06
CA LEU A 28 20.87 -3.96 21.06
C LEU A 28 21.38 -5.40 20.91
N CYS A 29 21.80 -5.80 19.71
CA CYS A 29 22.40 -7.09 19.41
C CYS A 29 23.93 -7.13 19.56
N ASP A 30 24.59 -6.04 19.96
CA ASP A 30 26.01 -6.09 20.27
C ASP A 30 26.24 -6.94 21.54
N LYS A 31 27.25 -7.83 21.49
CA LYS A 31 27.56 -8.78 22.58
C LYS A 31 27.97 -8.07 23.87
N ASN A 32 28.60 -6.91 23.75
CA ASN A 32 29.06 -6.11 24.88
C ASN A 32 27.93 -5.35 25.57
N ILE A 33 26.81 -5.13 24.88
CA ILE A 33 25.67 -4.37 25.39
C ILE A 33 24.79 -5.25 26.27
N LYS A 34 24.55 -4.83 27.51
CA LYS A 34 23.70 -5.52 28.49
C LYS A 34 22.49 -4.64 28.82
N PRO A 35 21.47 -5.16 29.53
CA PRO A 35 20.29 -4.39 29.89
C PRO A 35 20.60 -3.07 30.63
N ALA A 36 21.62 -3.08 31.49
CA ALA A 36 22.05 -1.89 32.24
C ALA A 36 22.67 -0.79 31.34
N ASP A 37 23.13 -1.16 30.14
CA ASP A 37 23.76 -0.22 29.20
C ASP A 37 22.74 0.58 28.40
N ILE A 38 21.44 0.28 28.52
CA ILE A 38 20.37 1.04 27.88
C ILE A 38 20.14 2.33 28.68
N THR A 39 21.04 3.28 28.48
CA THR A 39 21.05 4.60 29.12
C THR A 39 21.08 5.71 28.06
N GLN A 40 20.66 6.92 28.43
CA GLN A 40 20.71 8.06 27.52
C GLN A 40 22.15 8.35 27.04
N ALA A 41 23.13 8.32 27.95
CA ALA A 41 24.53 8.58 27.61
C ALA A 41 25.07 7.59 26.58
N ASN A 42 24.74 6.30 26.73
CA ASN A 42 25.15 5.29 25.76
C ASN A 42 24.42 5.45 24.43
N LEU A 43 23.14 5.82 24.42
CA LEU A 43 22.44 6.14 23.16
C LEU A 43 23.09 7.31 22.44
N GLN A 44 23.46 8.38 23.16
CA GLN A 44 24.15 9.55 22.60
C GLN A 44 25.52 9.20 22.01
N ALA A 45 26.21 8.21 22.58
CA ALA A 45 27.49 7.74 22.07
C ALA A 45 27.39 6.81 20.85
N GLN A 46 26.21 6.20 20.61
CA GLN A 46 26.06 5.08 19.67
C GLN A 46 25.14 5.38 18.49
N MET A 47 24.18 6.29 18.65
CA MET A 47 23.31 6.71 17.56
C MET A 47 24.01 7.75 16.64
N PRO A 48 23.58 7.91 15.39
CA PRO A 48 24.30 8.75 14.41
C PRO A 48 24.40 10.24 14.80
N SER A 49 23.44 10.74 15.59
CA SER A 49 23.47 12.10 16.13
C SER A 49 22.84 12.19 17.53
N LEU A 50 23.17 13.27 18.24
CA LEU A 50 22.56 13.60 19.54
C LEU A 50 21.04 13.77 19.44
N ILE A 51 20.54 14.36 18.35
CA ILE A 51 19.10 14.58 18.13
C ILE A 51 18.36 13.24 18.06
N GLU A 52 18.89 12.30 17.28
CA GLU A 52 18.30 10.97 17.15
C GLU A 52 18.38 10.20 18.47
N ALA A 53 19.50 10.27 19.17
CA ALA A 53 19.67 9.66 20.49
C ALA A 53 18.66 10.19 21.52
N ASP A 54 18.52 11.51 21.63
CA ASP A 54 17.62 12.15 22.59
C ASP A 54 16.13 11.97 22.23
N TRP A 55 15.82 11.91 20.93
CA TRP A 55 14.50 11.48 20.48
C TRP A 55 14.24 10.02 20.87
N LEU A 56 15.20 9.12 20.63
CA LEU A 56 15.08 7.70 20.92
C LEU A 56 14.94 7.43 22.42
N TRP A 57 15.66 8.16 23.26
CA TRP A 57 15.52 8.08 24.72
C TRP A 57 14.10 8.43 25.18
N ARG A 58 13.54 9.54 24.69
CA ARG A 58 12.15 9.93 24.97
C ARG A 58 11.14 8.96 24.37
N PHE A 59 11.44 8.38 23.22
CA PHE A 59 10.63 7.34 22.60
C PHE A 59 10.58 6.08 23.47
N LEU A 60 11.71 5.66 24.05
CA LEU A 60 11.78 4.48 24.91
C LEU A 60 10.99 4.63 26.23
N ASP A 61 10.72 5.86 26.67
CA ASP A 61 9.89 6.13 27.84
C ASP A 61 8.39 5.87 27.60
N ARG A 62 7.96 5.75 26.34
CA ARG A 62 6.56 5.54 25.99
C ARG A 62 6.08 4.15 26.37
N GLU A 63 4.78 4.05 26.65
CA GLU A 63 4.12 2.81 27.08
C GLU A 63 3.32 2.14 25.95
N VAL A 64 3.46 0.81 25.85
CA VAL A 64 2.68 -0.08 24.97
C VAL A 64 2.38 -1.38 25.72
N ASP A 65 1.09 -1.73 25.80
CA ASP A 65 0.57 -2.87 26.56
C ASP A 65 0.99 -2.82 28.04
N SER A 66 0.82 -1.66 28.69
CA SER A 66 1.18 -1.42 30.11
C SER A 66 2.67 -1.60 30.44
N SER A 67 3.56 -1.58 29.44
CA SER A 67 5.00 -1.65 29.65
C SER A 67 5.75 -0.61 28.80
N LYS A 68 6.75 0.02 29.41
CA LYS A 68 7.63 0.96 28.71
C LYS A 68 8.46 0.26 27.64
N LEU A 69 8.70 0.95 26.54
CA LEU A 69 9.53 0.43 25.44
C LEU A 69 10.98 0.19 25.87
N ILE A 70 11.50 0.93 26.85
CA ILE A 70 12.83 0.70 27.43
C ILE A 70 12.98 -0.73 28.00
N HIS A 71 11.94 -1.28 28.65
CA HIS A 71 12.01 -2.65 29.17
C HIS A 71 12.14 -3.67 28.03
N ARG A 72 11.52 -3.40 26.87
CA ARG A 72 11.62 -4.26 25.69
C ARG A 72 13.02 -4.19 25.08
N ALA A 73 13.60 -2.99 25.01
CA ALA A 73 14.98 -2.80 24.58
C ALA A 73 15.96 -3.55 25.50
N GLN A 74 15.75 -3.44 26.82
CA GLN A 74 16.53 -4.17 27.84
C GLN A 74 16.40 -5.69 27.70
N GLN A 75 15.20 -6.21 27.41
CA GLN A 75 15.01 -7.64 27.15
C GLN A 75 15.85 -8.12 25.95
N ILE A 76 15.90 -7.35 24.86
CA ILE A 76 16.69 -7.69 23.67
C ILE A 76 18.19 -7.60 23.97
N ALA A 77 18.63 -6.56 24.68
CA ALA A 77 20.02 -6.43 25.13
C ALA A 77 20.46 -7.55 26.08
N GLY A 78 19.52 -8.17 26.79
CA GLY A 78 19.72 -9.31 27.68
C GLY A 78 19.81 -10.68 27.01
N LEU A 79 19.64 -10.77 25.68
CA LEU A 79 19.83 -12.01 24.92
C LEU A 79 21.25 -12.56 25.11
N ILE A 80 21.39 -13.89 25.06
CA ILE A 80 22.71 -14.53 25.02
C ILE A 80 23.39 -14.25 23.67
N ASP A 81 24.73 -14.34 23.63
CA ASP A 81 25.52 -13.96 22.46
C ASP A 81 25.11 -14.70 21.17
N ALA A 82 24.78 -15.99 21.26
CA ALA A 82 24.31 -16.75 20.10
C ALA A 82 22.95 -16.25 19.58
N GLU A 83 22.03 -15.88 20.47
CA GLU A 83 20.73 -15.35 20.08
C GLU A 83 20.84 -13.95 19.47
N LYS A 84 21.77 -13.14 19.99
CA LYS A 84 22.12 -11.84 19.43
C LYS A 84 22.71 -11.96 18.04
N ASP A 85 23.64 -12.87 17.81
CA ASP A 85 24.25 -13.07 16.48
C ASP A 85 23.17 -13.45 15.44
N ASN A 86 22.28 -14.38 15.78
CA ASN A 86 21.20 -14.80 14.89
C ASN A 86 20.19 -13.67 14.61
N LEU A 87 19.80 -12.89 15.62
CA LEU A 87 18.93 -11.74 15.43
C LEU A 87 19.62 -10.65 14.59
N ARG A 88 20.92 -10.39 14.82
CA ARG A 88 21.73 -9.45 14.04
C ARG A 88 21.77 -9.85 12.56
N LEU A 89 22.04 -11.12 12.27
CA LEU A 89 22.04 -11.65 10.89
C LEU A 89 20.67 -11.49 10.22
N TRP A 90 19.58 -11.77 10.96
CA TRP A 90 18.23 -11.57 10.45
C TRP A 90 17.92 -10.09 10.16
N ILE A 91 18.34 -9.17 11.05
CA ILE A 91 18.17 -7.72 10.87
C ILE A 91 18.92 -7.26 9.62
N GLN A 92 20.21 -7.64 9.50
CA GLN A 92 21.04 -7.27 8.36
C GLN A 92 20.46 -7.79 7.06
N ALA A 93 20.04 -9.06 7.02
CA ALA A 93 19.40 -9.65 5.84
C ALA A 93 18.09 -8.91 5.47
N THR A 94 17.20 -8.70 6.43
CA THR A 94 15.89 -8.04 6.21
C THR A 94 16.05 -6.59 5.75
N ALA A 95 17.05 -5.86 6.26
CA ALA A 95 17.23 -4.43 5.96
C ALA A 95 17.78 -4.16 4.55
N MET A 96 18.23 -5.17 3.80
CA MET A 96 18.72 -5.02 2.43
C MET A 96 17.59 -4.83 1.41
N LEU A 97 16.81 -3.75 1.56
CA LEU A 97 15.63 -3.46 0.74
C LEU A 97 15.86 -3.62 -0.78
N PRO A 98 16.96 -3.12 -1.38
CA PRO A 98 17.18 -3.27 -2.82
C PRO A 98 17.26 -4.74 -3.28
N GLN A 99 17.69 -5.66 -2.41
CA GLN A 99 17.76 -7.09 -2.73
C GLN A 99 16.38 -7.75 -2.78
N HIS A 100 15.39 -7.19 -2.08
CA HIS A 100 14.05 -7.76 -1.97
C HIS A 100 13.03 -7.03 -2.87
N PHE A 101 13.14 -5.70 -2.94
CA PHE A 101 12.19 -4.86 -3.64
C PHE A 101 12.73 -4.29 -4.96
N GLY A 102 14.01 -4.50 -5.29
CA GLY A 102 14.60 -4.00 -6.54
C GLY A 102 13.89 -4.52 -7.81
N PRO A 103 14.10 -3.90 -8.98
CA PRO A 103 13.38 -4.25 -10.21
C PRO A 103 13.53 -5.73 -10.61
N ILE A 104 14.66 -6.34 -10.23
CA ILE A 104 14.91 -7.77 -10.32
C ILE A 104 15.45 -8.20 -8.95
N PRO A 105 14.60 -8.70 -8.02
CA PRO A 105 15.05 -9.08 -6.68
C PRO A 105 16.01 -10.29 -6.73
N PRO A 106 17.30 -10.15 -6.36
CA PRO A 106 18.24 -11.27 -6.37
C PRO A 106 18.09 -12.22 -5.17
N ALA A 107 17.42 -11.80 -4.10
CA ALA A 107 17.35 -12.56 -2.86
C ALA A 107 15.97 -12.54 -2.21
N ALA A 108 15.56 -13.69 -1.69
CA ALA A 108 14.35 -13.81 -0.89
C ALA A 108 14.50 -13.14 0.47
N LEU A 109 13.42 -12.53 0.94
CA LEU A 109 13.30 -12.00 2.30
C LEU A 109 13.32 -13.15 3.33
N PRO A 110 14.03 -13.02 4.47
CA PRO A 110 14.13 -14.11 5.45
C PRO A 110 12.80 -14.29 6.20
N THR A 111 11.94 -15.18 5.71
CA THR A 111 10.61 -15.42 6.29
C THR A 111 10.64 -16.20 7.60
N GLN A 112 11.74 -16.89 7.91
CA GLN A 112 11.92 -17.59 9.18
C GLN A 112 12.37 -16.59 10.25
N LEU A 113 11.74 -16.65 11.42
CA LEU A 113 12.15 -15.85 12.57
C LEU A 113 13.52 -16.35 13.09
N PRO A 114 14.38 -15.46 13.59
CA PRO A 114 15.67 -15.86 14.15
C PRO A 114 15.46 -16.77 15.37
N ASN A 115 16.50 -17.56 15.70
CA ASN A 115 16.54 -18.41 16.89
C ASN A 115 15.41 -19.46 16.98
N ASN A 116 14.79 -19.82 15.86
CA ASN A 116 13.60 -20.70 15.80
C ASN A 116 12.44 -20.19 16.67
N TRP A 117 12.39 -18.87 16.93
CA TRP A 117 11.30 -18.28 17.69
C TRP A 117 9.97 -18.42 16.94
N LYS A 118 8.87 -18.42 17.70
CA LYS A 118 7.51 -18.38 17.18
C LYS A 118 6.99 -16.95 17.29
N ALA A 119 5.93 -16.63 16.53
CA ALA A 119 5.33 -15.29 16.54
C ALA A 119 4.87 -14.79 17.93
N LYS A 120 4.64 -15.71 18.88
CA LYS A 120 4.26 -15.44 20.27
C LYS A 120 5.40 -15.61 21.27
N THR A 121 6.61 -15.95 20.84
CA THR A 121 7.77 -16.04 21.75
C THR A 121 7.97 -14.66 22.41
N PRO A 122 8.05 -14.56 23.75
CA PRO A 122 8.06 -13.27 24.45
C PRO A 122 9.12 -12.28 23.94
N ILE A 123 10.34 -12.76 23.67
CA ILE A 123 11.41 -11.89 23.18
C ILE A 123 11.18 -11.38 21.76
N TRP A 124 10.58 -12.20 20.89
CA TRP A 124 10.14 -11.76 19.57
C TRP A 124 9.01 -10.75 19.66
N VAL A 125 8.06 -10.96 20.58
CA VAL A 125 7.00 -9.98 20.85
C VAL A 125 7.61 -8.66 21.32
N ALA A 126 8.60 -8.68 22.22
CA ALA A 126 9.30 -7.47 22.66
C ALA A 126 9.98 -6.74 21.50
N PHE A 127 10.76 -7.45 20.68
CA PHE A 127 11.41 -6.90 19.49
C PHE A 127 10.42 -6.31 18.48
N LYS A 128 9.37 -7.07 18.14
CA LYS A 128 8.32 -6.63 17.23
C LYS A 128 7.60 -5.41 17.76
N THR A 129 7.16 -5.42 19.02
CA THR A 129 6.46 -4.28 19.63
C THR A 129 7.35 -3.04 19.65
N LEU A 130 8.63 -3.18 19.97
CA LEU A 130 9.59 -2.07 19.98
C LEU A 130 9.69 -1.41 18.59
N LEU A 131 9.92 -2.20 17.54
CA LEU A 131 10.11 -1.68 16.19
C LEU A 131 8.80 -1.23 15.52
N VAL A 132 7.67 -1.87 15.79
CA VAL A 132 6.35 -1.40 15.32
C VAL A 132 5.97 -0.07 15.99
N SER A 133 6.42 0.17 17.22
CA SER A 133 6.14 1.42 17.93
C SER A 133 6.76 2.65 17.27
N PHE A 134 7.83 2.50 16.47
CA PHE A 134 8.35 3.60 15.65
C PHE A 134 7.28 4.16 14.72
N TYR A 135 6.40 3.32 14.19
CA TYR A 135 5.24 3.75 13.42
C TYR A 135 4.10 4.24 14.32
N GLU A 136 3.66 3.40 15.27
CA GLU A 136 2.41 3.65 16.01
C GLU A 136 2.50 4.78 17.02
N LYS A 137 3.69 5.01 17.57
CA LYS A 137 3.98 6.08 18.52
C LYS A 137 4.88 7.13 17.87
N GLY A 138 6.03 6.71 17.34
CA GLY A 138 7.03 7.63 16.79
C GLY A 138 6.48 8.50 15.66
N PHE A 139 6.11 7.87 14.55
CA PHE A 139 5.67 8.53 13.33
C PHE A 139 4.35 9.28 13.51
N LYS A 140 3.44 8.76 14.34
CA LYS A 140 2.21 9.47 14.70
C LYS A 140 2.49 10.83 15.36
N ASP A 141 3.49 10.90 16.24
CA ASP A 141 3.81 12.10 17.04
C ASP A 141 4.95 12.96 16.47
N GLY A 142 5.64 12.48 15.43
CA GLY A 142 6.76 13.14 14.76
C GLY A 142 8.08 12.37 14.88
N LEU A 143 8.65 12.04 13.72
CA LEU A 143 9.99 11.48 13.57
C LEU A 143 11.06 12.54 13.77
N PRO A 144 12.30 12.19 14.17
CA PRO A 144 13.36 13.16 14.45
C PRO A 144 14.00 13.74 13.20
N TYR A 145 13.26 13.90 12.10
CA TYR A 145 13.79 14.32 10.81
C TYR A 145 12.90 15.35 10.13
N ARG A 146 13.56 16.27 9.43
CA ARG A 146 12.97 17.10 8.39
C ARG A 146 12.66 16.25 7.15
N ILE A 147 11.91 16.83 6.20
CA ILE A 147 11.55 16.16 4.94
C ILE A 147 12.78 15.70 4.14
N ASP A 148 13.89 16.42 4.25
CA ASP A 148 15.15 16.17 3.55
C ASP A 148 16.06 15.17 4.28
N SER A 149 15.55 14.47 5.29
CA SER A 149 16.27 13.56 6.20
C SER A 149 17.23 14.20 7.21
N THR A 150 17.34 15.53 7.27
CA THR A 150 18.18 16.19 8.28
C THR A 150 17.60 15.96 9.69
N PRO A 151 18.38 15.48 10.68
CA PRO A 151 17.92 15.37 12.05
C PRO A 151 17.41 16.71 12.61
N THR A 152 16.28 16.69 13.33
CA THR A 152 15.70 17.88 13.97
C THR A 152 14.96 17.56 15.27
N ASP A 153 15.14 18.42 16.27
CA ASP A 153 14.35 18.48 17.49
C ASP A 153 13.22 19.52 17.43
N VAL A 154 13.18 20.35 16.36
CA VAL A 154 12.15 21.34 16.11
C VAL A 154 10.85 20.64 15.70
N LYS A 155 9.87 20.64 16.61
CA LYS A 155 8.61 19.91 16.44
C LYS A 155 7.84 20.21 15.15
N ALA A 156 7.84 21.46 14.69
CA ALA A 156 7.15 21.86 13.47
C ALA A 156 7.79 21.29 12.19
N ASP A 157 9.09 20.99 12.23
CA ASP A 157 9.83 20.47 11.08
C ASP A 157 9.71 18.94 10.96
N GLN A 158 9.33 18.27 12.05
CA GLN A 158 9.25 16.81 12.13
C GLN A 158 8.21 16.25 11.16
N VAL A 159 8.59 15.17 10.48
CA VAL A 159 7.66 14.40 9.65
C VAL A 159 6.72 13.58 10.52
N THR A 160 5.42 13.79 10.35
CA THR A 160 4.36 13.05 11.04
C THR A 160 3.54 12.20 10.08
N TYR A 161 2.79 11.24 10.62
CA TYR A 161 1.82 10.45 9.87
C TYR A 161 0.86 11.32 9.06
N ALA A 162 0.28 12.35 9.69
CA ALA A 162 -0.68 13.24 9.04
C ALA A 162 -0.05 14.03 7.88
N LYS A 163 1.19 14.49 8.07
CA LYS A 163 1.95 15.18 7.02
C LYS A 163 2.23 14.26 5.84
N PHE A 164 2.72 13.05 6.08
CA PHE A 164 2.94 12.06 5.02
C PHE A 164 1.66 11.73 4.24
N VAL A 165 0.54 11.53 4.94
CA VAL A 165 -0.76 11.29 4.30
C VAL A 165 -1.18 12.47 3.43
N ALA A 166 -1.09 13.70 3.95
CA ALA A 166 -1.45 14.90 3.18
C ALA A 166 -0.55 15.08 1.95
N GLU A 167 0.76 14.91 2.10
CA GLU A 167 1.73 14.96 0.99
C GLU A 167 1.43 13.88 -0.06
N PHE A 168 1.14 12.65 0.36
CA PHE A 168 0.78 11.58 -0.55
C PHE A 168 -0.49 11.90 -1.34
N ARG A 169 -1.54 12.37 -0.68
CA ARG A 169 -2.80 12.74 -1.35
C ARG A 169 -2.58 13.86 -2.35
N ALA A 170 -1.86 14.92 -1.97
CA ALA A 170 -1.55 16.03 -2.85
C ALA A 170 -0.74 15.58 -4.07
N ALA A 171 0.28 14.73 -3.87
CA ALA A 171 1.16 14.25 -4.92
C ALA A 171 0.48 13.30 -5.92
N HIS A 172 -0.55 12.57 -5.49
CA HIS A 172 -1.25 11.58 -6.32
C HIS A 172 -2.66 12.02 -6.71
N LYS A 173 -3.00 13.29 -6.48
CA LYS A 173 -4.27 13.87 -6.90
C LYS A 173 -4.30 13.95 -8.42
N LEU A 174 -5.30 13.32 -9.04
CA LEU A 174 -5.42 13.31 -10.51
C LEU A 174 -6.15 14.55 -11.03
N ASP A 175 -7.09 15.08 -10.26
CA ASP A 175 -7.81 16.32 -10.55
C ASP A 175 -7.41 17.41 -9.54
N PRO A 176 -6.94 18.59 -9.97
CA PRO A 176 -6.53 19.64 -9.04
C PRO A 176 -7.69 20.23 -8.22
N ASP A 177 -8.94 20.16 -8.67
CA ASP A 177 -10.09 20.78 -7.99
C ASP A 177 -10.25 20.25 -6.55
N PRO A 178 -10.29 21.12 -5.50
CA PRO A 178 -10.38 20.70 -4.11
C PRO A 178 -11.56 19.78 -3.80
N ASP A 179 -12.66 19.87 -4.54
CA ASP A 179 -13.87 19.09 -4.35
C ASP A 179 -13.91 17.82 -5.22
N ALA A 180 -12.88 17.59 -6.06
CA ALA A 180 -12.77 16.39 -6.86
C ALA A 180 -12.56 15.15 -6.00
N ARG A 181 -13.14 14.04 -6.46
CA ARG A 181 -12.96 12.73 -5.82
C ARG A 181 -11.52 12.27 -5.94
N GLU A 182 -10.99 11.72 -4.85
CA GLU A 182 -9.66 11.13 -4.84
C GLU A 182 -9.71 9.66 -5.25
N VAL A 183 -8.66 9.23 -5.96
CA VAL A 183 -8.58 7.87 -6.49
C VAL A 183 -7.54 7.06 -5.72
N CYS A 184 -7.94 5.87 -5.28
CA CYS A 184 -7.04 4.90 -4.68
C CYS A 184 -6.03 4.44 -5.72
N VAL A 185 -4.75 4.75 -5.48
CA VAL A 185 -3.70 4.37 -6.41
C VAL A 185 -3.67 2.87 -6.65
N LEU A 186 -4.05 2.04 -5.66
CA LEU A 186 -3.92 0.57 -5.71
C LEU A 186 -5.02 -0.12 -6.52
N CYS A 187 -6.29 0.30 -6.43
CA CYS A 187 -7.39 -0.36 -7.14
C CYS A 187 -8.07 0.49 -8.23
N GLY A 188 -7.73 1.79 -8.33
CA GLY A 188 -8.39 2.72 -9.26
C GLY A 188 -9.79 3.16 -8.83
N GLY A 189 -10.33 2.64 -7.73
CA GLY A 189 -11.59 3.07 -7.14
C GLY A 189 -11.44 4.32 -6.26
N GLU A 190 -12.52 4.76 -5.62
CA GLU A 190 -12.52 5.97 -4.79
C GLU A 190 -11.70 5.77 -3.51
N LEU A 191 -10.91 6.77 -3.11
CA LEU A 191 -10.09 6.75 -1.90
C LEU A 191 -10.94 7.05 -0.65
N LYS A 192 -11.87 6.16 -0.32
CA LYS A 192 -12.67 6.23 0.92
C LYS A 192 -11.97 5.53 2.08
N GLU A 193 -12.27 6.00 3.30
CA GLU A 193 -11.81 5.37 4.55
C GLU A 193 -10.30 5.11 4.51
N GLN A 194 -9.55 6.13 4.11
CA GLN A 194 -8.13 6.00 3.81
C GLN A 194 -7.34 5.58 5.05
N GLU A 195 -6.50 4.57 4.87
CA GLU A 195 -5.48 4.18 5.84
C GLU A 195 -4.12 4.05 5.16
N VAL A 196 -3.05 4.15 5.94
CA VAL A 196 -1.70 3.85 5.46
C VAL A 196 -1.46 2.37 5.70
N ASP A 197 -1.42 1.63 4.61
CA ASP A 197 -1.09 0.21 4.58
C ASP A 197 0.42 -0.02 4.62
N HIS A 198 0.80 -1.21 5.08
CA HIS A 198 2.15 -1.75 4.98
C HIS A 198 2.19 -2.80 3.87
N TRP A 199 2.88 -2.53 2.76
CA TRP A 199 2.96 -3.43 1.61
C TRP A 199 3.29 -4.86 2.06
N VAL A 200 4.40 -4.99 2.78
CA VAL A 200 4.79 -6.12 3.59
C VAL A 200 4.38 -5.89 5.05
N ASN A 201 3.64 -6.86 5.60
CA ASN A 201 3.05 -6.80 6.93
C ASN A 201 4.07 -6.48 8.05
N LYS A 202 3.89 -5.34 8.72
CA LYS A 202 4.73 -4.88 9.85
C LYS A 202 4.76 -5.85 11.05
N GLY A 203 3.73 -6.66 11.25
CA GLY A 203 3.68 -7.67 12.30
C GLY A 203 4.59 -8.88 12.04
N LYS A 204 4.93 -9.13 10.78
CA LYS A 204 5.91 -10.17 10.38
C LYS A 204 7.31 -9.59 10.18
N PHE A 205 7.40 -8.39 9.60
CA PHE A 205 8.66 -7.70 9.30
C PHE A 205 8.67 -6.30 9.93
N PRO A 206 8.89 -6.22 11.26
CA PRO A 206 8.74 -4.96 11.99
C PRO A 206 9.80 -3.91 11.65
N LEU A 207 10.92 -4.29 11.03
CA LEU A 207 11.91 -3.36 10.46
C LEU A 207 11.34 -2.50 9.33
N PHE A 208 10.23 -2.90 8.70
CA PHE A 208 9.59 -2.14 7.64
C PHE A 208 8.45 -1.24 8.13
N SER A 209 8.32 -1.03 9.45
CA SER A 209 7.19 -0.30 10.04
C SER A 209 7.12 1.18 9.60
N VAL A 210 8.25 1.83 9.33
CA VAL A 210 8.36 3.20 8.77
C VAL A 210 9.16 3.25 7.47
N CYS A 211 9.26 2.13 6.75
CA CYS A 211 9.94 2.07 5.46
C CYS A 211 9.12 2.80 4.38
N ALA A 212 9.72 3.81 3.73
CA ALA A 212 9.06 4.60 2.68
C ALA A 212 8.52 3.73 1.52
N ASP A 213 9.28 2.70 1.14
CA ASP A 213 8.88 1.77 0.08
C ASP A 213 7.81 0.76 0.54
N ASN A 214 7.56 0.69 1.85
CA ASN A 214 6.57 -0.20 2.44
C ASN A 214 5.26 0.50 2.84
N LEU A 215 5.24 1.83 2.95
CA LEU A 215 4.04 2.57 3.37
C LEU A 215 3.21 3.07 2.18
N LEU A 216 1.90 2.84 2.23
CA LEU A 216 1.00 3.19 1.12
C LEU A 216 -0.39 3.63 1.61
N PRO A 217 -0.75 4.91 1.50
CA PRO A 217 -2.14 5.34 1.55
C PRO A 217 -3.02 4.64 0.52
N ILE A 218 -4.00 3.85 0.99
CA ILE A 218 -4.98 3.15 0.14
C ILE A 218 -6.39 3.26 0.71
N CYS A 219 -7.40 2.92 -0.09
CA CYS A 219 -8.78 2.91 0.37
C CYS A 219 -9.04 1.77 1.36
N GLY A 220 -10.01 1.98 2.24
CA GLY A 220 -10.44 1.01 3.24
C GLY A 220 -10.79 -0.34 2.62
N GLU A 221 -11.47 -0.39 1.47
CA GLU A 221 -11.81 -1.66 0.81
C GLU A 221 -10.56 -2.47 0.37
N CYS A 222 -9.45 -1.81 0.05
CA CYS A 222 -8.19 -2.53 -0.22
C CYS A 222 -7.47 -2.96 1.07
N ASN A 223 -7.64 -2.19 2.14
CA ASN A 223 -6.93 -2.42 3.40
C ASN A 223 -7.69 -3.34 4.38
N ALA A 224 -9.01 -3.43 4.26
CA ALA A 224 -9.88 -4.04 5.27
C ALA A 224 -10.13 -5.54 5.04
N GLY A 225 -9.96 -6.29 6.13
CA GLY A 225 -10.44 -7.67 6.27
C GLY A 225 -9.44 -8.76 5.87
N ASP A 226 -9.83 -10.00 6.15
CA ASP A 226 -9.06 -11.21 5.83
C ASP A 226 -9.16 -11.59 4.34
N ASP A 227 -10.17 -11.06 3.64
CA ASP A 227 -10.46 -11.38 2.25
C ASP A 227 -9.75 -10.46 1.24
N THR A 228 -9.21 -9.32 1.66
CA THR A 228 -8.43 -8.42 0.79
C THR A 228 -6.96 -8.35 1.26
N LYS A 229 -6.21 -7.29 0.92
CA LYS A 229 -4.77 -7.27 1.18
C LYS A 229 -4.47 -7.43 2.66
N GLY A 230 -5.11 -6.62 3.51
CA GLY A 230 -5.04 -6.70 4.98
C GLY A 230 -3.72 -7.27 5.51
N GLN A 231 -3.79 -8.49 6.08
CA GLN A 231 -2.62 -9.18 6.66
C GLN A 231 -1.96 -10.21 5.74
N LYS A 232 -2.41 -10.34 4.48
CA LYS A 232 -1.91 -11.33 3.51
C LYS A 232 -0.46 -11.05 3.12
N SER A 233 0.27 -12.12 2.81
CA SER A 233 1.64 -12.01 2.31
C SER A 233 1.64 -11.54 0.86
N VAL A 234 2.57 -10.65 0.52
CA VAL A 234 2.80 -10.13 -0.84
C VAL A 234 4.12 -10.65 -1.42
N HIS A 235 4.41 -11.91 -1.13
CA HIS A 235 5.61 -12.63 -1.55
C HIS A 235 5.34 -14.14 -1.52
N SER A 236 6.09 -14.90 -2.32
CA SER A 236 6.10 -16.36 -2.33
C SER A 236 7.31 -16.84 -1.53
N THR A 237 7.12 -17.21 -0.26
CA THR A 237 8.22 -17.63 0.65
C THR A 237 9.41 -16.65 0.71
N GLY A 238 9.13 -15.35 0.67
CA GLY A 238 10.12 -14.27 0.69
C GLY A 238 10.53 -13.78 -0.69
N ASP A 239 10.20 -14.51 -1.76
CA ASP A 239 10.44 -14.08 -3.14
C ASP A 239 9.34 -13.13 -3.65
N PHE A 240 9.77 -12.04 -4.29
CA PHE A 240 8.91 -11.00 -4.86
C PHE A 240 8.92 -10.99 -6.39
N SER A 241 9.59 -11.95 -7.05
CA SER A 241 9.69 -12.06 -8.51
C SER A 241 8.32 -12.07 -9.19
N ASP A 242 7.38 -12.84 -8.63
CA ASP A 242 5.98 -12.96 -9.08
C ASP A 242 5.03 -11.94 -8.44
N TRP A 243 5.56 -10.86 -7.85
CA TRP A 243 4.76 -9.81 -7.25
C TRP A 243 5.12 -8.43 -7.81
N PHE A 244 4.07 -7.64 -8.05
CA PHE A 244 4.24 -6.21 -8.24
C PHE A 244 4.64 -5.55 -6.90
N HIS A 245 5.40 -4.46 -6.97
CA HIS A 245 5.75 -3.63 -5.83
C HIS A 245 5.25 -2.21 -6.08
N PRO A 246 4.51 -1.58 -5.14
CA PRO A 246 3.84 -0.30 -5.37
C PRO A 246 4.71 0.75 -6.06
N TYR A 247 5.92 0.98 -5.56
CA TYR A 247 6.80 2.03 -6.07
C TYR A 247 7.84 1.59 -7.11
N LEU A 248 8.22 0.30 -7.14
CA LEU A 248 9.43 -0.16 -7.84
C LEU A 248 9.12 -1.08 -9.02
N ARG A 249 7.97 -1.76 -8.98
CA ARG A 249 7.44 -2.60 -10.05
C ARG A 249 5.92 -2.43 -10.09
N PRO A 250 5.40 -1.23 -10.41
CA PRO A 250 3.97 -1.01 -10.37
C PRO A 250 3.25 -1.79 -11.47
N ALA A 251 2.00 -2.19 -11.21
CA ALA A 251 1.11 -2.80 -12.20
C ALA A 251 0.55 -1.78 -13.23
N TYR A 252 0.72 -0.47 -13.00
CA TYR A 252 0.30 0.56 -13.94
C TYR A 252 0.98 0.34 -15.30
N GLY A 253 0.17 0.21 -16.37
CA GLY A 253 0.64 -0.10 -17.72
C GLY A 253 1.02 -1.57 -17.96
N ALA A 254 1.08 -2.41 -16.92
CA ALA A 254 1.36 -3.84 -17.03
C ALA A 254 0.12 -4.74 -16.92
N LEU A 255 -0.99 -4.19 -16.40
CA LEU A 255 -2.29 -4.84 -16.26
C LEU A 255 -3.31 -4.16 -17.17
N ALA A 256 -4.11 -4.94 -17.88
CA ALA A 256 -5.27 -4.52 -18.65
C ALA A 256 -6.53 -5.27 -18.18
N LEU A 257 -7.69 -4.70 -18.49
CA LEU A 257 -8.99 -5.27 -18.20
C LEU A 257 -9.55 -5.87 -19.48
N GLU A 258 -9.97 -7.13 -19.42
CA GLU A 258 -10.64 -7.81 -20.52
C GLU A 258 -12.10 -8.08 -20.16
N TYR A 259 -13.01 -7.77 -21.07
CA TYR A 259 -14.44 -8.01 -20.89
C TYR A 259 -14.86 -9.32 -21.54
N GLN A 260 -15.48 -10.20 -20.76
CA GLN A 260 -16.08 -11.43 -21.26
C GLN A 260 -17.59 -11.23 -21.46
N LEU A 261 -18.01 -11.15 -22.73
CA LEU A 261 -19.40 -10.88 -23.12
C LEU A 261 -20.40 -11.91 -22.59
N SER A 262 -20.08 -13.21 -22.66
CA SER A 262 -21.00 -14.29 -22.31
C SER A 262 -21.41 -14.30 -20.82
N THR A 263 -20.51 -13.87 -19.94
CA THR A 263 -20.70 -13.88 -18.47
C THR A 263 -20.87 -12.47 -17.90
N MET A 264 -20.67 -11.45 -18.74
CA MET A 264 -20.55 -10.04 -18.37
C MET A 264 -19.54 -9.81 -17.24
N THR A 265 -18.36 -10.43 -17.34
CA THR A 265 -17.32 -10.35 -16.30
C THR A 265 -16.10 -9.57 -16.79
N ILE A 266 -15.37 -9.00 -15.83
CA ILE A 266 -14.08 -8.34 -16.05
C ILE A 266 -12.98 -9.26 -15.55
N ASN A 267 -12.03 -9.55 -16.43
CA ASN A 267 -10.83 -10.34 -16.15
C ASN A 267 -9.61 -9.41 -16.12
N CYS A 268 -8.62 -9.76 -15.30
CA CYS A 268 -7.34 -9.08 -15.26
C CYS A 268 -6.33 -9.82 -16.15
N VAL A 269 -5.85 -9.17 -17.20
CA VAL A 269 -4.86 -9.74 -18.12
C VAL A 269 -3.57 -8.93 -18.09
N ALA A 270 -2.44 -9.59 -18.21
CA ALA A 270 -1.17 -8.89 -18.34
C ALA A 270 -0.98 -8.36 -19.76
N VAL A 271 -0.51 -7.12 -19.89
CA VAL A 271 -0.14 -6.53 -21.19
C VAL A 271 1.01 -7.30 -21.83
N GLN A 272 1.90 -7.86 -21.00
CA GLN A 272 2.96 -8.77 -21.42
C GLN A 272 2.83 -10.09 -20.67
N ALA A 273 2.88 -11.21 -21.39
CA ALA A 273 2.67 -12.55 -20.84
C ALA A 273 3.56 -12.87 -19.62
N VAL A 274 4.80 -12.34 -19.59
CA VAL A 274 5.74 -12.52 -18.47
C VAL A 274 5.21 -11.97 -17.14
N ASN A 275 4.29 -11.00 -17.16
CA ASN A 275 3.70 -10.41 -15.95
C ASN A 275 2.40 -11.10 -15.51
N GLN A 276 1.90 -12.11 -16.23
CA GLN A 276 0.64 -12.78 -15.87
C GLN A 276 0.65 -13.38 -14.44
N PRO A 277 1.74 -14.01 -13.95
CA PRO A 277 1.80 -14.44 -12.56
C PRO A 277 1.60 -13.29 -11.55
N LYS A 278 2.19 -12.12 -11.82
CA LYS A 278 2.04 -10.91 -10.99
C LYS A 278 0.61 -10.38 -11.01
N VAL A 279 -0.04 -10.37 -12.18
CA VAL A 279 -1.44 -9.97 -12.33
C VAL A 279 -2.36 -10.92 -11.56
N ASN A 280 -2.15 -12.24 -11.66
CA ASN A 280 -2.91 -13.23 -10.93
C ASN A 280 -2.77 -13.06 -9.40
N ASN A 281 -1.54 -12.84 -8.92
CA ASN A 281 -1.28 -12.60 -7.50
C ASN A 281 -1.92 -11.30 -7.01
N LEU A 282 -1.85 -10.22 -7.80
CA LEU A 282 -2.49 -8.95 -7.46
C LEU A 282 -4.03 -9.07 -7.43
N ASN A 283 -4.61 -9.77 -8.41
CA ASN A 283 -6.04 -10.04 -8.43
C ASN A 283 -6.46 -10.84 -7.19
N LYS A 284 -5.75 -11.92 -6.86
CA LYS A 284 -6.00 -12.73 -5.64
C LYS A 284 -5.85 -11.92 -4.36
N LEU A 285 -4.92 -10.97 -4.33
CA LEU A 285 -4.69 -10.13 -3.16
C LEU A 285 -5.86 -9.18 -2.89
N LEU A 286 -6.41 -8.57 -3.96
CA LEU A 286 -7.36 -7.45 -3.87
C LEU A 286 -8.78 -7.76 -4.35
N ASN A 287 -9.01 -8.98 -4.84
CA ASN A 287 -10.24 -9.45 -5.50
C ASN A 287 -10.68 -8.50 -6.64
N LEU A 288 -9.72 -8.07 -7.48
CA LEU A 288 -9.96 -7.03 -8.50
C LEU A 288 -11.06 -7.45 -9.49
N GLU A 289 -10.99 -8.65 -10.05
CA GLU A 289 -11.97 -9.14 -11.03
C GLU A 289 -13.39 -9.16 -10.46
N THR A 290 -13.55 -9.62 -9.22
CA THR A 290 -14.85 -9.63 -8.53
C THR A 290 -15.37 -8.20 -8.33
N ARG A 291 -14.54 -7.30 -7.81
CA ARG A 291 -14.91 -5.91 -7.51
C ARG A 291 -15.23 -5.13 -8.79
N TRP A 292 -14.42 -5.27 -9.81
CA TRP A 292 -14.62 -4.61 -11.10
C TRP A 292 -15.77 -5.21 -11.90
N THR A 293 -16.00 -6.52 -11.82
CA THR A 293 -17.22 -7.11 -12.38
C THR A 293 -18.48 -6.54 -11.71
N ARG A 294 -18.45 -6.36 -10.39
CA ARG A 294 -19.57 -5.76 -9.64
C ARG A 294 -19.81 -4.31 -10.10
N GLU A 295 -18.75 -3.51 -10.17
CA GLU A 295 -18.81 -2.12 -10.66
C GLU A 295 -19.31 -2.05 -12.11
N PHE A 296 -18.75 -2.85 -13.00
CA PHE A 296 -19.15 -2.94 -14.40
C PHE A 296 -20.65 -3.24 -14.54
N LYS A 297 -21.15 -4.26 -13.81
CA LYS A 297 -22.57 -4.64 -13.84
C LYS A 297 -23.47 -3.55 -13.25
N ALA A 298 -23.02 -2.88 -12.19
CA ALA A 298 -23.78 -1.79 -11.56
C ALA A 298 -23.91 -0.60 -12.51
N GLU A 299 -22.80 -0.13 -13.10
CA GLU A 299 -22.81 1.01 -14.02
C GLU A 299 -23.53 0.66 -15.33
N HIS A 300 -23.39 -0.57 -15.86
CA HIS A 300 -24.18 -1.04 -17.01
C HIS A 300 -25.69 -0.91 -16.74
N ARG A 301 -26.18 -1.45 -15.61
CA ARG A 301 -27.60 -1.38 -15.23
C ARG A 301 -28.07 0.07 -15.07
N LYS A 302 -27.23 0.93 -14.47
CA LYS A 302 -27.53 2.35 -14.30
C LYS A 302 -27.68 3.04 -15.65
N LYS A 303 -26.78 2.78 -16.62
CA LYS A 303 -26.85 3.36 -17.97
C LYS A 303 -28.06 2.87 -18.75
N GLN A 304 -28.37 1.57 -18.68
CA GLN A 304 -29.56 1.01 -19.30
C GLN A 304 -30.84 1.65 -18.74
N LYS A 305 -30.93 1.80 -17.41
CA LYS A 305 -32.05 2.49 -16.76
C LYS A 305 -32.12 3.97 -17.18
N GLU A 306 -30.99 4.67 -17.24
CA GLU A 306 -30.93 6.06 -17.68
C GLU A 306 -31.49 6.23 -19.09
N ALA A 307 -31.13 5.33 -20.02
CA ALA A 307 -31.65 5.34 -21.39
C ALA A 307 -33.18 5.11 -21.41
N ALA A 308 -33.67 4.12 -20.66
CA ALA A 308 -35.10 3.82 -20.56
C ALA A 308 -35.90 4.99 -19.97
N ASP A 309 -35.43 5.58 -18.87
CA ASP A 309 -36.07 6.71 -18.20
C ASP A 309 -36.08 7.96 -19.11
N ARG A 310 -35.00 8.22 -19.83
CA ARG A 310 -34.94 9.32 -20.81
C ARG A 310 -35.92 9.11 -21.96
N LYS A 311 -36.02 7.88 -22.49
CA LYS A 311 -36.96 7.53 -23.56
C LYS A 311 -38.41 7.73 -23.10
N GLN A 312 -38.78 7.26 -21.91
CA GLN A 312 -40.12 7.46 -21.34
C GLN A 312 -40.48 8.95 -21.21
N ARG A 313 -39.48 9.81 -21.01
CA ARG A 313 -39.65 11.27 -20.92
C ARG A 313 -39.56 11.99 -22.28
N GLY A 314 -39.45 11.27 -23.39
CA GLY A 314 -39.33 11.82 -24.74
C GLY A 314 -38.00 12.53 -25.03
N ARG A 315 -36.93 12.22 -24.28
CA ARG A 315 -35.58 12.81 -24.41
C ARG A 315 -34.47 11.78 -24.56
N GLY A 316 -34.84 10.52 -24.74
CA GLY A 316 -33.91 9.40 -24.90
C GLY A 316 -33.79 8.98 -26.36
N PRO A 317 -32.96 7.97 -26.65
CA PRO A 317 -32.81 7.46 -28.00
C PRO A 317 -34.11 6.81 -28.50
N HIS A 318 -34.46 7.03 -29.76
CA HIS A 318 -35.64 6.46 -30.42
C HIS A 318 -35.29 5.34 -31.40
N ASN A 319 -34.07 5.34 -31.92
CA ASN A 319 -33.54 4.38 -32.88
C ASN A 319 -32.11 3.96 -32.48
N LEU A 320 -31.56 3.01 -33.22
CA LEU A 320 -30.22 2.47 -32.96
C LEU A 320 -29.11 3.53 -33.09
N THR A 321 -29.22 4.45 -34.06
CA THR A 321 -28.23 5.51 -34.28
C THR A 321 -28.15 6.47 -33.09
N GLU A 322 -29.29 6.96 -32.60
CA GLU A 322 -29.34 7.84 -31.42
C GLU A 322 -28.83 7.13 -30.16
N LEU A 323 -29.08 5.81 -30.03
CA LEU A 323 -28.52 5.04 -28.92
C LEU A 323 -26.99 4.98 -29.00
N GLN A 324 -26.45 4.72 -30.19
CA GLN A 324 -25.02 4.66 -30.43
C GLN A 324 -24.34 6.03 -30.21
N GLU A 325 -24.97 7.12 -30.65
CA GLU A 325 -24.51 8.49 -30.38
C GLU A 325 -24.47 8.76 -28.88
N TRP A 326 -25.57 8.50 -28.16
CA TRP A 326 -25.63 8.71 -26.70
C TRP A 326 -24.58 7.89 -25.93
N LEU A 327 -24.34 6.64 -26.34
CA LEU A 327 -23.29 5.80 -25.74
C LEU A 327 -21.88 6.27 -26.10
N SER A 328 -21.70 6.84 -27.30
CA SER A 328 -20.44 7.47 -27.72
C SER A 328 -20.17 8.74 -26.90
N ASP A 329 -21.18 9.59 -26.69
CA ASP A 329 -21.07 10.76 -25.81
C ASP A 329 -20.70 10.34 -24.38
N TYR A 330 -21.28 9.26 -23.87
CA TYR A 330 -20.89 8.70 -22.56
C TYR A 330 -19.42 8.27 -22.54
N ARG A 331 -18.95 7.54 -23.56
CA ARG A 331 -17.55 7.12 -23.69
C ARG A 331 -16.60 8.33 -23.73
N ASP A 332 -16.94 9.32 -24.55
CA ASP A 332 -16.10 10.47 -24.83
C ASP A 332 -16.11 11.47 -23.66
N GLY A 333 -17.15 11.44 -22.83
CA GLY A 333 -17.24 12.18 -21.56
C GLY A 333 -16.58 11.50 -20.35
N LEU A 334 -15.98 10.31 -20.49
CA LEU A 334 -15.26 9.67 -19.39
C LEU A 334 -13.98 10.45 -19.04
N VAL A 335 -13.77 10.69 -17.74
CA VAL A 335 -12.61 11.44 -17.24
C VAL A 335 -11.66 10.50 -16.51
N GLU A 336 -10.38 10.49 -16.90
CA GLU A 336 -9.36 9.56 -16.35
C GLU A 336 -9.06 9.79 -14.86
N SER A 337 -9.31 11.01 -14.38
CA SER A 337 -9.14 11.38 -12.97
C SER A 337 -10.24 10.83 -12.06
N GLU A 338 -11.33 10.30 -12.61
CA GLU A 338 -12.45 9.81 -11.82
C GLU A 338 -12.25 8.36 -11.35
N PRO A 339 -12.81 7.98 -10.19
CA PRO A 339 -12.83 6.61 -9.72
C PRO A 339 -13.42 5.63 -10.74
N ASN A 340 -12.84 4.42 -10.79
CA ASN A 340 -13.26 3.32 -11.66
C ASN A 340 -13.18 3.61 -13.17
N TYR A 341 -12.46 4.66 -13.59
CA TYR A 341 -12.31 5.02 -15.00
C TYR A 341 -11.98 3.82 -15.90
N GLU A 342 -11.03 2.96 -15.50
CA GLU A 342 -10.61 1.80 -16.28
C GLU A 342 -11.78 0.84 -16.55
N VAL A 343 -12.62 0.61 -15.53
CA VAL A 343 -13.81 -0.24 -15.65
C VAL A 343 -14.86 0.42 -16.53
N HIS A 344 -15.09 1.72 -16.36
CA HIS A 344 -16.08 2.48 -17.13
C HIS A 344 -15.68 2.62 -18.60
N LYS A 345 -14.38 2.72 -18.89
CA LYS A 345 -13.83 2.70 -20.25
C LYS A 345 -14.12 1.38 -20.96
N VAL A 346 -13.88 0.26 -20.29
CA VAL A 346 -14.20 -1.08 -20.80
C VAL A 346 -15.71 -1.25 -20.98
N LEU A 347 -16.52 -0.75 -20.05
CA LEU A 347 -17.98 -0.74 -20.16
C LEU A 347 -18.46 0.05 -21.37
N ALA A 348 -17.93 1.25 -21.59
CA ALA A 348 -18.31 2.08 -22.72
C ALA A 348 -18.01 1.38 -24.06
N ALA A 349 -16.84 0.75 -24.18
CA ALA A 349 -16.52 -0.09 -25.34
C ALA A 349 -17.49 -1.27 -25.48
N ALA A 350 -17.74 -2.01 -24.41
CA ALA A 350 -18.63 -3.17 -24.40
C ALA A 350 -20.09 -2.83 -24.77
N MET A 351 -20.60 -1.67 -24.38
CA MET A 351 -21.96 -1.23 -24.75
C MET A 351 -22.09 -0.85 -26.23
N LEU A 352 -20.98 -0.46 -26.88
CA LEU A 352 -20.92 -0.13 -28.30
C LEU A 352 -20.66 -1.35 -29.20
N GLU A 353 -20.43 -2.53 -28.64
CA GLU A 353 -20.32 -3.77 -29.40
C GLU A 353 -21.64 -4.06 -30.15
N PRO A 354 -21.60 -4.44 -31.46
CA PRO A 354 -22.80 -4.60 -32.27
C PRO A 354 -23.85 -5.54 -31.66
N THR A 355 -23.42 -6.66 -31.07
CA THR A 355 -24.33 -7.61 -30.41
C THR A 355 -25.01 -7.01 -29.18
N ARG A 356 -24.31 -6.17 -28.42
CA ARG A 356 -24.88 -5.49 -27.23
C ARG A 356 -25.81 -4.36 -27.63
N LEU A 357 -25.44 -3.57 -28.64
CA LEU A 357 -26.32 -2.53 -29.20
C LEU A 357 -27.64 -3.13 -29.69
N ALA A 358 -27.61 -4.23 -30.45
CA ALA A 358 -28.81 -4.93 -30.91
C ALA A 358 -29.64 -5.48 -29.73
N THR A 359 -28.99 -5.96 -28.68
CA THR A 359 -29.68 -6.41 -27.46
C THR A 359 -30.43 -5.24 -26.79
N TRP A 360 -29.76 -4.10 -26.60
CA TRP A 360 -30.37 -2.90 -26.01
C TRP A 360 -31.48 -2.32 -26.89
N GLN A 361 -31.34 -2.38 -28.22
CA GLN A 361 -32.39 -1.97 -29.16
C GLN A 361 -33.70 -2.72 -28.90
N GLY A 362 -33.63 -4.05 -28.74
CA GLY A 362 -34.77 -4.88 -28.40
C GLY A 362 -35.31 -4.61 -26.99
N GLU A 363 -34.44 -4.55 -25.99
CA GLU A 363 -34.82 -4.31 -24.58
C GLU A 363 -35.48 -2.94 -24.38
N LEU A 364 -35.04 -1.92 -25.10
CA LEU A 364 -35.59 -0.57 -25.05
C LEU A 364 -36.76 -0.37 -26.03
N GLY A 365 -37.03 -1.31 -26.93
CA GLY A 365 -38.06 -1.21 -27.97
C GLY A 365 -37.82 -0.06 -28.96
N LEU A 366 -36.57 0.11 -29.40
CA LEU A 366 -36.17 1.15 -30.34
C LEU A 366 -36.50 0.74 -31.78
N ALA A 367 -36.67 1.73 -32.67
CA ALA A 367 -36.81 1.48 -34.09
C ALA A 367 -35.51 0.86 -34.68
N PRO A 368 -35.62 0.07 -35.77
CA PRO A 368 -34.49 -0.50 -36.52
C PRO A 368 -33.35 0.47 -36.78
#